data_AF-A0AAP0LUK9-F1
#
_entry.id   AF-A0AAP0LUK9-F1
#
_cell.length_a   1.000
_cell.length_b   1.000
_cell.length_c   1.000
_cell.angle_alpha   90.00
_cell.angle_beta   90.00
_cell.angle_gamma   90.00
#
_symmetry.space_group_name_H-M   'P 1'
#
loop_
_entity.id
_entity.type
_entity.pdbx_description
1 polymer ?
#
loop_
_entity_poly.entity_id
_entity_poly.type
_entity_poly.pdbx_seq_one_letter_code
_entity_poly.pdbx_strand_id
1 'polypeptide(L)'
;MPIWKLKAIDTTARMWLGLDHGEGYAQLLQYKEEMEMINSRNIIIIETSTKQQSSDEIFDRMFVFLYDTAYAFKTRCRMLLTVDGWEIDGSYKSVMLIAVCRDGNDAVLPVAFCEVQEENLDSWAFFLNNVNDGLRLECGEGLCILGDGDNGIDEAVEEFLPYAVYRQCCFSLYSKMVDEFPDVRIHSAFWGACRSTRKESFNNQMSIIEAVNVQCYNWLQYTGCLNWPLFSMPEWVKSTEITKSATEQLRISLMRYVHLNVAQRYTAITRKIAELFQTRYLAGWEWVYDPITPAVRQQIIHNLFESEGWTADVTLHSPLAVVSRHGLVY
;
A
#
# COMPACT_ATOMS: atom_id res chain seq x y z
N MET A 1 -18.94 2.29 -2.58
CA MET A 1 -19.85 2.99 -3.51
C MET A 1 -20.54 2.02 -4.46
N PRO A 2 -21.89 2.00 -4.53
CA PRO A 2 -22.64 1.15 -5.48
C PRO A 2 -22.56 1.64 -6.94
N ILE A 3 -22.37 0.73 -7.91
CA ILE A 3 -22.22 1.01 -9.36
C ILE A 3 -23.42 1.77 -9.97
N TRP A 4 -24.63 1.63 -9.41
CA TRP A 4 -25.79 2.38 -9.91
C TRP A 4 -25.74 3.88 -9.61
N LYS A 5 -24.96 4.32 -8.60
CA LYS A 5 -24.69 5.75 -8.38
C LYS A 5 -23.72 6.31 -9.44
N LEU A 6 -22.89 5.46 -10.05
CA LEU A 6 -21.91 5.85 -11.08
C LEU A 6 -22.47 5.84 -12.50
N LYS A 7 -23.66 5.27 -12.73
CA LYS A 7 -24.32 5.26 -14.05
C LYS A 7 -24.81 6.64 -14.51
N ALA A 8 -24.99 7.60 -13.60
CA ALA A 8 -25.33 8.98 -13.96
C ALA A 8 -24.19 9.70 -14.70
N ILE A 9 -22.94 9.35 -14.38
CA ILE A 9 -21.71 9.91 -14.96
C ILE A 9 -21.49 9.43 -16.41
N ASP A 10 -22.01 8.25 -16.77
CA ASP A 10 -21.74 7.56 -18.05
C ASP A 10 -22.39 8.22 -19.28
N THR A 11 -23.42 9.05 -19.08
CA THR A 11 -24.15 9.67 -20.20
C THR A 11 -23.39 10.87 -20.79
N THR A 12 -22.54 11.52 -20.00
CA THR A 12 -21.83 12.77 -20.36
C THR A 12 -20.41 12.50 -20.86
N ALA A 13 -19.79 11.37 -20.47
CA ALA A 13 -18.40 11.03 -20.79
C ALA A 13 -18.15 10.55 -22.23
N ARG A 14 -19.18 10.32 -23.04
CA ARG A 14 -19.07 9.68 -24.38
C ARG A 14 -18.81 10.62 -25.57
N MET A 15 -18.62 11.93 -25.38
CA MET A 15 -18.49 12.89 -26.50
C MET A 15 -17.08 13.45 -26.78
N TRP A 16 -16.03 13.01 -26.08
CA TRP A 16 -14.80 13.81 -25.98
C TRP A 16 -13.64 13.26 -26.81
N LEU A 17 -13.60 13.63 -28.10
CA LEU A 17 -12.41 13.53 -28.94
C LEU A 17 -11.68 14.88 -28.96
N GLY A 18 -10.52 14.92 -28.28
CA GLY A 18 -9.40 15.84 -28.46
C GLY A 18 -9.69 17.35 -28.49
N LEU A 19 -9.66 18.04 -27.34
CA LEU A 19 -9.83 19.50 -27.26
C LEU A 19 -9.09 20.16 -26.06
N ASP A 20 -9.01 21.49 -26.15
CA ASP A 20 -8.20 22.54 -25.49
C ASP A 20 -8.07 22.48 -23.93
N HIS A 21 -7.03 23.13 -23.39
CA HIS A 21 -6.70 23.20 -21.96
C HIS A 21 -7.90 23.62 -21.08
N GLY A 22 -8.75 24.53 -21.55
CA GLY A 22 -9.93 25.00 -20.83
C GLY A 22 -11.02 23.93 -20.62
N GLU A 23 -11.21 23.02 -21.59
CA GLU A 23 -12.18 21.93 -21.45
C GLU A 23 -11.72 20.86 -20.45
N GLY A 24 -10.41 20.63 -20.35
CA GLY A 24 -9.83 19.72 -19.35
C GLY A 24 -10.11 20.16 -17.91
N TYR A 25 -9.97 21.45 -17.60
CA TYR A 25 -10.27 21.97 -16.25
C TYR A 25 -11.76 21.88 -15.91
N ALA A 26 -12.64 22.19 -16.87
CA ALA A 26 -14.08 22.03 -16.67
C ALA A 26 -14.44 20.58 -16.30
N GLN A 27 -13.79 19.59 -16.92
CA GLN A 27 -14.01 18.18 -16.58
C GLN A 27 -13.50 17.82 -15.18
N LEU A 28 -12.36 18.37 -14.74
CA LEU A 28 -11.84 18.12 -13.39
C LEU A 28 -12.78 18.69 -12.32
N LEU A 29 -13.28 19.91 -12.54
CA LEU A 29 -14.27 20.54 -11.66
C LEU A 29 -15.58 19.76 -11.63
N GLN A 30 -16.07 19.34 -12.80
CA GLN A 30 -17.26 18.48 -12.88
C GLN A 30 -17.04 17.16 -12.13
N TYR A 31 -15.90 16.50 -12.31
CA TYR A 31 -15.56 15.28 -11.57
C TYR A 31 -15.61 15.53 -10.05
N LYS A 32 -15.03 16.64 -9.56
CA LYS A 32 -15.06 17.01 -8.14
C LYS A 32 -16.51 17.13 -7.64
N GLU A 33 -17.35 17.90 -8.33
CA GLU A 33 -18.76 18.07 -7.98
C GLU A 33 -19.51 16.74 -7.94
N GLU A 34 -19.34 15.89 -8.96
CA GLU A 34 -19.99 14.59 -9.03
C GLU A 34 -19.57 13.66 -7.88
N MET A 35 -18.28 13.64 -7.55
CA MET A 35 -17.76 12.83 -6.46
C MET A 35 -18.27 13.29 -5.09
N GLU A 36 -18.36 14.60 -4.86
CA GLU A 36 -18.92 15.17 -3.64
C GLU A 36 -20.46 14.97 -3.56
N MET A 37 -21.16 14.97 -4.70
CA MET A 37 -22.59 14.62 -4.75
C MET A 37 -22.84 13.14 -4.42
N ILE A 38 -21.98 12.22 -4.89
CA ILE A 38 -22.14 10.80 -4.59
C ILE A 38 -21.98 10.52 -3.10
N ASN A 39 -20.98 11.15 -2.49
CA ASN A 39 -20.76 11.11 -1.05
C ASN A 39 -20.07 12.42 -0.62
N SER A 40 -20.77 13.24 0.18
CA SER A 40 -20.29 14.53 0.65
C SER A 40 -19.09 14.45 1.62
N ARG A 41 -18.65 13.23 1.98
CA ARG A 41 -17.42 12.98 2.74
C ARG A 41 -16.24 12.57 1.88
N ASN A 42 -16.42 12.40 0.57
CA ASN A 42 -15.28 12.32 -0.33
C ASN A 42 -14.51 13.65 -0.27
N ILE A 43 -13.19 13.58 -0.42
CA ILE A 43 -12.34 14.77 -0.44
C ILE A 43 -11.67 14.79 -1.80
N ILE A 44 -11.92 15.85 -2.56
CA ILE A 44 -11.31 16.08 -3.87
C ILE A 44 -10.67 17.45 -3.84
N ILE A 45 -9.36 17.50 -3.98
CA ILE A 45 -8.59 18.74 -3.96
C ILE A 45 -7.95 18.88 -5.33
N ILE A 46 -8.07 20.07 -5.92
CA ILE A 46 -7.46 20.43 -7.20
C ILE A 46 -6.70 21.70 -6.94
N GLU A 47 -5.38 21.69 -7.18
CA GLU A 47 -4.54 22.88 -7.07
C GLU A 47 -3.97 23.22 -8.45
N THR A 48 -3.92 24.52 -8.73
CA THR A 48 -3.32 25.08 -9.92
C THR A 48 -2.16 25.99 -9.53
N SER A 49 -1.15 26.07 -10.39
CA SER A 49 0.00 26.95 -10.27
C SER A 49 -0.02 27.98 -11.40
N THR A 50 0.36 29.21 -11.11
CA THR A 50 0.52 30.26 -12.12
C THR A 50 1.97 30.30 -12.61
N LYS A 51 2.18 30.29 -13.94
CA LYS A 51 3.53 30.52 -14.49
C LYS A 51 3.95 31.97 -14.26
N GLN A 52 5.20 32.20 -13.86
CA GLN A 52 5.74 33.56 -13.65
C GLN A 52 5.70 34.47 -14.90
N GLN A 53 5.44 33.92 -16.09
CA GLN A 53 5.46 34.64 -17.37
C GLN A 53 4.10 34.69 -18.09
N SER A 54 3.05 34.03 -17.59
CA SER A 54 1.68 34.16 -18.10
C SER A 54 0.66 34.07 -16.97
N SER A 55 -0.49 34.72 -17.11
CA SER A 55 -1.60 34.59 -16.15
C SER A 55 -2.34 33.26 -16.28
N ASP A 56 -1.78 32.28 -16.97
CA ASP A 56 -2.44 31.01 -17.23
C ASP A 56 -2.21 30.06 -16.04
N GLU A 57 -3.32 29.54 -15.51
CA GLU A 57 -3.30 28.52 -14.47
C GLU A 57 -2.97 27.15 -15.08
N ILE A 58 -2.01 26.46 -14.46
CA ILE A 58 -1.54 25.13 -14.85
C ILE A 58 -1.85 24.15 -13.73
N PHE A 59 -2.36 22.98 -14.09
CA PHE A 59 -2.59 21.89 -13.17
C PHE A 59 -1.32 21.58 -12.39
N ASP A 60 -1.41 21.66 -11.06
CA ASP A 60 -0.29 21.31 -10.18
C ASP A 60 -0.50 19.89 -9.64
N ARG A 61 -1.58 19.71 -8.89
CA ARG A 61 -1.92 18.42 -8.30
C ARG A 61 -3.41 18.23 -8.15
N MET A 62 -3.81 16.96 -8.12
CA MET A 62 -5.16 16.58 -7.72
C MET A 62 -5.11 15.42 -6.76
N PHE A 63 -5.89 15.51 -5.70
CA PHE A 63 -6.02 14.47 -4.68
C PHE A 63 -7.45 13.97 -4.64
N VAL A 64 -7.62 12.65 -4.52
CA VAL A 64 -8.92 12.02 -4.33
C VAL A 64 -8.87 11.05 -3.17
N PHE A 65 -9.76 11.27 -2.21
CA PHE A 65 -10.06 10.40 -1.09
C PHE A 65 -11.49 9.90 -1.18
N LEU A 66 -11.65 8.57 -1.12
CA LEU A 66 -12.95 7.92 -1.24
C LEU A 66 -13.42 7.48 0.14
N TYR A 67 -14.44 8.15 0.69
CA TYR A 67 -14.88 7.90 2.06
C TYR A 67 -15.32 6.46 2.31
N ASP A 68 -16.05 5.85 1.36
CA ASP A 68 -16.55 4.48 1.53
C ASP A 68 -15.40 3.46 1.68
N THR A 69 -14.32 3.61 0.91
CA THR A 69 -13.18 2.71 0.97
C THR A 69 -12.32 2.99 2.20
N ALA A 70 -12.13 4.26 2.55
CA ALA A 70 -11.44 4.67 3.77
C ALA A 70 -12.17 4.22 5.05
N TYR A 71 -13.50 4.28 5.05
CA TYR A 71 -14.32 3.78 6.17
C TYR A 71 -14.19 2.26 6.31
N ALA A 72 -14.19 1.53 5.19
CA ALA A 72 -13.93 0.10 5.21
C ALA A 72 -12.50 -0.22 5.68
N PHE A 73 -11.51 0.59 5.30
CA PHE A 73 -10.15 0.50 5.82
C PHE A 73 -10.14 0.60 7.36
N LYS A 74 -10.68 1.69 7.91
CA LYS A 74 -10.68 1.95 9.36
C LYS A 74 -11.44 0.92 10.19
N THR A 75 -12.44 0.26 9.61
CA THR A 75 -13.37 -0.58 10.39
C THR A 75 -13.24 -2.07 10.12
N ARG A 76 -12.67 -2.48 8.97
CA ARG A 76 -12.69 -3.87 8.49
C ARG A 76 -11.39 -4.37 7.88
N CYS A 77 -10.42 -3.50 7.60
CA CYS A 77 -9.16 -3.91 6.97
C CYS A 77 -8.03 -4.00 8.00
N ARG A 78 -6.88 -4.50 7.54
CA ARG A 78 -5.64 -4.42 8.30
C ARG A 78 -5.19 -2.96 8.38
N MET A 79 -4.71 -2.51 9.53
CA MET A 79 -4.26 -1.13 9.77
C MET A 79 -2.88 -0.88 9.16
N LEU A 80 -2.69 -1.31 7.91
CA LEU A 80 -1.51 -1.11 7.08
C LEU A 80 -1.92 -0.37 5.80
N LEU A 81 -1.36 0.80 5.58
CA LEU A 81 -1.39 1.48 4.29
C LEU A 81 -0.07 1.26 3.57
N THR A 82 -0.11 0.53 2.47
CA THR A 82 0.98 0.48 1.52
C THR A 82 0.85 1.69 0.58
N VAL A 83 1.91 2.47 0.50
CA VAL A 83 2.00 3.69 -0.29
C VAL A 83 3.10 3.54 -1.34
N ASP A 84 2.88 4.15 -2.51
CA ASP A 84 3.78 4.02 -3.66
C ASP A 84 3.55 5.17 -4.65
N GLY A 85 4.61 5.53 -5.37
CA GLY A 85 4.62 6.49 -6.46
C GLY A 85 5.06 5.83 -7.76
N TRP A 86 4.46 6.21 -8.88
CA TRP A 86 5.03 5.84 -10.19
C TRP A 86 4.85 6.95 -11.22
N GLU A 87 5.88 7.11 -12.06
CA GLU A 87 5.84 8.04 -13.18
C GLU A 87 4.79 7.61 -14.23
N ILE A 88 4.06 8.60 -14.73
CA ILE A 88 3.13 8.50 -15.85
C ILE A 88 3.79 9.19 -17.05
N ASP A 89 4.23 8.37 -18.01
CA ASP A 89 4.71 8.85 -19.31
C ASP A 89 3.53 9.21 -20.22
N GLY A 90 2.96 10.39 -19.98
CA GLY A 90 1.89 10.99 -20.80
C GLY A 90 2.35 12.25 -21.53
N SER A 91 1.40 12.96 -22.15
CA SER A 91 1.66 14.29 -22.75
C SER A 91 2.13 15.33 -21.72
N TYR A 92 1.82 15.10 -20.44
CA TYR A 92 2.38 15.78 -19.29
C TYR A 92 3.05 14.72 -18.42
N LYS A 93 4.33 14.93 -18.10
CA LYS A 93 5.02 14.08 -17.12
C LYS A 93 4.44 14.38 -15.75
N SER A 94 3.95 13.34 -15.08
CA SER A 94 3.40 13.41 -13.73
C SER A 94 3.70 12.13 -12.96
N VAL A 95 3.45 12.13 -11.66
CA VAL A 95 3.58 10.97 -10.78
C VAL A 95 2.23 10.67 -10.16
N MET A 96 1.84 9.39 -10.17
CA MET A 96 0.67 8.91 -9.43
C MET A 96 1.13 8.38 -8.07
N LEU A 97 0.69 9.04 -7.00
CA LEU A 97 0.81 8.58 -5.62
C LEU A 97 -0.46 7.81 -5.24
N ILE A 98 -0.33 6.71 -4.50
CA ILE A 98 -1.46 5.91 -4.07
C ILE A 98 -1.31 5.41 -2.64
N ALA A 99 -2.44 5.27 -1.94
CA ALA A 99 -2.54 4.64 -0.63
C ALA A 99 -3.52 3.47 -0.71
N VAL A 100 -3.05 2.29 -0.32
CA VAL A 100 -3.75 1.02 -0.52
C VAL A 100 -3.66 0.17 0.74
N CYS A 101 -4.76 -0.47 1.13
CA CYS A 101 -4.75 -1.46 2.20
C CYS A 101 -5.13 -2.85 1.67
N ARG A 102 -4.99 -3.88 2.51
CA ARG A 102 -5.63 -5.18 2.31
C ARG A 102 -6.77 -5.39 3.28
N ASP A 103 -7.91 -5.84 2.77
CA ASP A 103 -9.01 -6.33 3.60
C ASP A 103 -8.66 -7.68 4.26
N GLY A 104 -9.52 -8.19 5.14
CA GLY A 104 -9.29 -9.47 5.83
C GLY A 104 -9.21 -10.71 4.92
N ASN A 105 -9.49 -10.58 3.62
CA ASN A 105 -9.37 -11.64 2.62
C ASN A 105 -8.22 -11.36 1.63
N ASP A 106 -7.24 -10.56 2.05
CA ASP A 106 -6.04 -10.21 1.28
C ASP A 106 -6.30 -9.43 -0.02
N ALA A 107 -7.48 -8.86 -0.19
CA ALA A 107 -7.80 -8.11 -1.39
C ALA A 107 -7.42 -6.62 -1.26
N VAL A 108 -6.78 -6.10 -2.30
CA VAL A 108 -6.22 -4.73 -2.39
C VAL A 108 -7.31 -3.67 -2.49
N LEU A 109 -7.52 -2.84 -1.47
CA LEU A 109 -8.50 -1.77 -1.46
C LEU A 109 -7.82 -0.39 -1.51
N PRO A 110 -8.03 0.40 -2.57
CA PRO A 110 -7.47 1.75 -2.65
C PRO A 110 -8.24 2.73 -1.74
N VAL A 111 -7.51 3.52 -0.96
CA VAL A 111 -8.06 4.50 -0.01
C VAL A 111 -8.04 5.91 -0.60
N ALA A 112 -6.88 6.30 -1.14
CA ALA A 112 -6.68 7.59 -1.78
C ALA A 112 -5.66 7.48 -2.91
N PHE A 113 -5.70 8.43 -3.84
CA PHE A 113 -4.71 8.57 -4.90
C PHE A 113 -4.56 10.04 -5.28
N CYS A 114 -3.40 10.38 -5.83
CA CYS A 114 -3.04 11.75 -6.16
C CYS A 114 -2.12 11.77 -7.38
N GLU A 115 -2.33 12.72 -8.26
CA GLU A 115 -1.44 12.98 -9.39
C GLU A 115 -0.74 14.31 -9.13
N VAL A 116 0.58 14.29 -9.10
CA VAL A 116 1.47 15.41 -8.80
C VAL A 116 2.49 15.60 -9.93
N GLN A 117 3.14 16.76 -10.01
CA GLN A 117 4.17 17.00 -11.03
C GLN A 117 5.44 16.18 -10.80
N GLU A 118 5.85 16.01 -9.54
CA GLU A 118 7.08 15.34 -9.15
C GLU A 118 6.89 14.58 -7.83
N GLU A 119 7.58 13.46 -7.69
CA GLU A 119 7.69 12.72 -6.43
C GLU A 119 8.77 13.35 -5.57
N ASN A 120 8.38 14.09 -4.54
CA ASN A 120 9.28 14.75 -3.60
C ASN A 120 8.60 14.91 -2.24
N LEU A 121 9.33 15.45 -1.26
CA LEU A 121 8.84 15.67 0.10
C LEU A 121 7.55 16.50 0.14
N ASP A 122 7.41 17.56 -0.68
CA ASP A 122 6.21 18.40 -0.71
C ASP A 122 4.98 17.62 -1.21
N SER A 123 5.14 16.85 -2.29
CA SER A 123 4.09 15.99 -2.82
C SER A 123 3.67 14.91 -1.82
N TRP A 124 4.63 14.27 -1.13
CA TRP A 124 4.34 13.28 -0.10
C TRP A 124 3.69 13.88 1.14
N ALA A 125 4.16 15.05 1.60
CA ALA A 125 3.56 15.79 2.70
C ALA A 125 2.11 16.16 2.40
N PHE A 126 1.85 16.71 1.20
CA PHE A 126 0.50 17.01 0.75
C PHE A 126 -0.37 15.75 0.72
N PHE A 127 0.11 14.65 0.15
CA PHE A 127 -0.63 13.42 0.04
C PHE A 127 -0.96 12.81 1.42
N LEU A 128 0.04 12.67 2.29
CA LEU A 128 -0.09 12.01 3.59
C LEU A 128 -0.93 12.83 4.58
N ASN A 129 -0.79 14.16 4.61
CA ASN A 129 -1.64 15.02 5.43
C ASN A 129 -3.12 14.89 5.03
N ASN A 130 -3.41 14.93 3.72
CA ASN A 130 -4.78 14.78 3.25
C ASN A 130 -5.36 13.38 3.51
N VAL A 131 -4.55 12.32 3.44
CA VAL A 131 -4.95 10.97 3.87
C VAL A 131 -5.25 10.93 5.37
N ASN A 132 -4.37 11.49 6.19
CA ASN A 132 -4.54 11.56 7.65
C ASN A 132 -5.83 12.30 8.04
N ASP A 133 -6.07 13.46 7.42
CA ASP A 133 -7.24 14.29 7.68
C ASP A 133 -8.53 13.60 7.24
N GLY A 134 -8.52 12.99 6.04
CA GLY A 134 -9.64 12.18 5.55
C GLY A 134 -9.95 11.01 6.48
N LEU A 135 -8.91 10.36 7.02
CA LEU A 135 -9.05 9.31 8.01
C LEU A 135 -9.38 9.83 9.41
N ARG A 136 -9.25 11.13 9.67
CA ARG A 136 -9.43 11.74 11.00
C ARG A 136 -8.57 11.06 12.05
N LEU A 137 -7.27 10.98 11.77
CA LEU A 137 -6.27 10.46 12.70
C LEU A 137 -5.50 11.63 13.30
N GLU A 138 -5.03 11.47 14.54
CA GLU A 138 -4.15 12.44 15.20
C GLU A 138 -2.72 12.14 14.77
N CYS A 139 -2.19 12.89 13.79
CA CYS A 139 -0.80 12.77 13.33
C CYS A 139 -0.34 11.32 13.04
N GLY A 140 -1.22 10.51 12.45
CA GLY A 140 -0.92 9.11 12.13
C GLY A 140 -1.15 8.09 13.25
N GLU A 141 -1.76 8.47 14.39
CA GLU A 141 -1.98 7.54 15.50
C GLU A 141 -2.73 6.26 15.06
N GLY A 142 -2.15 5.11 15.41
CA GLY A 142 -2.71 3.80 15.09
C GLY A 142 -2.60 3.40 13.61
N LEU A 143 -1.80 4.13 12.82
CA LEU A 143 -1.54 3.84 11.42
C LEU A 143 -0.15 3.23 11.23
N CYS A 144 -0.07 2.17 10.42
CA CYS A 144 1.19 1.64 9.93
C CYS A 144 1.29 1.92 8.42
N ILE A 145 2.41 2.48 7.98
CA ILE A 145 2.65 2.89 6.59
C ILE A 145 3.81 2.06 6.04
N LEU A 146 3.62 1.40 4.90
CA LEU A 146 4.66 0.66 4.19
C LEU A 146 5.01 1.38 2.89
N GLY A 147 6.22 1.91 2.81
CA GLY A 147 6.76 2.61 1.63
C GLY A 147 8.10 2.04 1.17
N ASP A 148 8.63 2.53 0.06
CA ASP A 148 9.95 2.16 -0.46
C ASP A 148 11.12 2.99 0.06
N GLY A 149 10.83 4.07 0.79
CA GLY A 149 11.85 4.94 1.38
C GLY A 149 12.61 5.70 0.30
N ASP A 150 11.96 5.97 -0.83
CA ASP A 150 12.49 6.77 -1.91
C ASP A 150 11.77 8.13 -1.96
N ASN A 151 12.45 9.13 -2.52
CA ASN A 151 11.87 10.43 -2.86
C ASN A 151 11.21 11.19 -1.69
N GLY A 152 11.68 11.01 -0.46
CA GLY A 152 11.26 11.83 0.69
C GLY A 152 10.11 11.24 1.51
N ILE A 153 9.67 10.00 1.24
CA ILE A 153 8.48 9.43 1.86
C ILE A 153 8.65 9.12 3.35
N ASP A 154 9.81 8.62 3.75
CA ASP A 154 10.11 8.35 5.16
C ASP A 154 10.27 9.64 5.95
N GLU A 155 10.91 10.67 5.38
CA GLU A 155 10.98 12.00 5.96
C GLU A 155 9.59 12.63 6.10
N ALA A 156 8.72 12.48 5.09
CA ALA A 156 7.35 12.98 5.15
C ALA A 156 6.54 12.31 6.27
N VAL A 157 6.71 11.00 6.47
CA VAL A 157 6.02 10.29 7.55
C VAL A 157 6.55 10.73 8.92
N GLU A 158 7.88 10.87 9.07
CA GLU A 158 8.50 11.33 10.32
C GLU A 158 8.07 12.76 10.70
N GLU A 159 8.01 13.67 9.73
CA GLU A 159 7.68 15.08 9.97
C GLU A 159 6.17 15.31 10.16
N PHE A 160 5.32 14.73 9.32
CA PHE A 160 3.89 15.05 9.27
C PHE A 160 3.00 14.03 9.99
N LEU A 161 3.44 12.77 10.12
CA LEU A 161 2.71 11.70 10.80
C LEU A 161 3.56 11.03 11.89
N PRO A 162 4.08 11.80 12.88
CA PRO A 162 5.03 11.30 13.87
C PRO A 162 4.51 10.17 14.78
N TYR A 163 3.20 9.92 14.81
CA TYR A 163 2.60 8.80 15.56
C TYR A 163 2.29 7.58 14.70
N ALA A 164 2.48 7.67 13.38
CA ALA A 164 2.43 6.52 12.50
C ALA A 164 3.69 5.67 12.64
N VAL A 165 3.54 4.36 12.46
CA VAL A 165 4.68 3.45 12.33
C VAL A 165 5.07 3.36 10.86
N TYR A 166 6.24 3.89 10.51
CA TYR A 166 6.81 3.69 9.19
C TYR A 166 7.46 2.31 9.06
N ARG A 167 7.26 1.68 7.90
CA ARG A 167 7.82 0.40 7.51
C ARG A 167 8.51 0.53 6.17
N GLN A 168 9.76 0.10 6.12
CA GLN A 168 10.57 0.06 4.91
C GLN A 168 10.26 -1.22 4.12
N CYS A 169 9.94 -1.07 2.83
CA CYS A 169 9.78 -2.17 1.89
C CYS A 169 11.07 -2.97 1.80
N CYS A 170 11.00 -4.27 2.11
CA CYS A 170 12.14 -5.17 2.08
C CYS A 170 12.67 -5.38 0.65
N PHE A 171 11.81 -5.27 -0.37
CA PHE A 171 12.26 -5.37 -1.77
C PHE A 171 13.11 -4.15 -2.16
N SER A 172 12.64 -2.93 -1.82
CA SER A 172 13.41 -1.70 -2.09
C SER A 172 14.72 -1.68 -1.31
N LEU A 173 14.70 -2.12 -0.04
CA LEU A 173 15.91 -2.29 0.76
C LEU A 173 16.87 -3.31 0.13
N TYR A 174 16.34 -4.43 -0.37
CA TYR A 174 17.14 -5.45 -1.05
C TYR A 174 17.80 -4.90 -2.32
N SER A 175 17.07 -4.14 -3.14
CA SER A 175 17.63 -3.51 -4.33
C SER A 175 18.77 -2.55 -3.98
N LYS A 176 18.55 -1.64 -3.01
CA LYS A 176 19.61 -0.73 -2.50
C LYS A 176 20.83 -1.51 -1.99
N MET A 177 20.59 -2.62 -1.28
CA MET A 177 21.66 -3.48 -0.77
C MET A 177 22.44 -4.15 -1.90
N VAL A 178 21.78 -4.66 -2.93
CA VAL A 178 22.45 -5.30 -4.09
C VAL A 178 23.25 -4.26 -4.89
N ASP A 179 22.75 -3.04 -5.02
CA ASP A 179 23.47 -1.97 -5.70
C ASP A 179 24.77 -1.59 -4.96
N GLU A 180 24.72 -1.54 -3.61
CA GLU A 180 25.88 -1.26 -2.77
C GLU A 180 26.84 -2.46 -2.65
N PHE A 181 26.30 -3.68 -2.63
CA PHE A 181 27.03 -4.93 -2.39
C PHE A 181 26.76 -6.01 -3.46
N PRO A 182 27.10 -5.77 -4.74
CA PRO A 182 26.67 -6.62 -5.86
C PRO A 182 27.18 -8.07 -5.81
N ASP A 183 28.35 -8.29 -5.19
CA ASP A 183 28.97 -9.61 -5.11
C ASP A 183 28.59 -10.42 -3.85
N VAL A 184 27.79 -9.83 -2.94
CA VAL A 184 27.48 -10.43 -1.64
C VAL A 184 26.28 -11.38 -1.75
N ARG A 185 26.53 -12.66 -1.52
CA ARG A 185 25.52 -13.73 -1.66
C ARG A 185 24.75 -14.00 -0.37
N ILE A 186 23.89 -13.07 0.01
CA ILE A 186 23.09 -13.17 1.25
C ILE A 186 21.58 -13.29 1.02
N HIS A 187 21.11 -13.46 -0.22
CA HIS A 187 19.67 -13.47 -0.57
C HIS A 187 18.80 -14.28 0.40
N SER A 188 19.12 -15.56 0.67
CA SER A 188 18.32 -16.39 1.59
C SER A 188 18.34 -15.86 3.02
N ALA A 189 19.49 -15.38 3.50
CA ALA A 189 19.63 -14.91 4.87
C ALA A 189 18.88 -13.58 5.05
N PHE A 190 19.02 -12.67 4.09
CA PHE A 190 18.29 -11.41 4.04
C PHE A 190 16.77 -11.65 4.08
N TRP A 191 16.24 -12.45 3.16
CA TRP A 191 14.81 -12.72 3.11
C TRP A 191 14.31 -13.53 4.32
N GLY A 192 15.17 -14.37 4.91
CA GLY A 192 14.92 -15.02 6.19
C GLY A 192 14.79 -14.01 7.33
N ALA A 193 15.65 -13.01 7.39
CA ALA A 193 15.59 -11.92 8.36
C ALA A 193 14.30 -11.11 8.19
N CYS A 194 13.97 -10.71 6.95
CA CYS A 194 12.78 -9.92 6.66
C CYS A 194 11.49 -10.62 7.11
N ARG A 195 11.37 -11.94 6.89
CA ARG A 195 10.17 -12.74 7.23
C ARG A 195 10.17 -13.28 8.66
N SER A 196 11.22 -13.03 9.44
CA SER A 196 11.29 -13.52 10.81
C SER A 196 10.19 -12.90 11.66
N THR A 197 9.37 -13.74 12.28
CA THR A 197 8.31 -13.33 13.22
C THR A 197 8.80 -13.18 14.65
N ARG A 198 10.03 -13.63 14.94
CA ARG A 198 10.69 -13.53 16.25
C ARG A 198 12.04 -12.85 16.13
N LYS A 199 12.39 -12.04 17.14
CA LYS A 199 13.69 -11.36 17.23
C LYS A 199 14.87 -12.34 17.22
N GLU A 200 14.72 -13.50 17.85
CA GLU A 200 15.75 -14.55 17.83
C GLU A 200 16.01 -15.08 16.42
N SER A 201 14.95 -15.43 15.69
CA SER A 201 15.07 -15.89 14.31
C SER A 201 15.70 -14.83 13.41
N PHE A 202 15.32 -13.56 13.61
CA PHE A 202 15.94 -12.44 12.92
C PHE A 202 17.44 -12.33 13.22
N ASN A 203 17.83 -12.37 14.49
CA ASN A 203 19.23 -12.29 14.90
C ASN A 203 20.06 -13.42 14.29
N ASN A 204 19.52 -14.65 14.26
CA ASN A 204 20.21 -15.79 13.64
C ASN A 204 20.48 -15.54 12.15
N GLN A 205 19.52 -14.96 11.43
CA GLN A 205 19.67 -14.60 10.02
C GLN A 205 20.69 -13.46 9.84
N MET A 206 20.66 -12.46 10.72
CA MET A 206 21.64 -11.36 10.70
C MET A 206 23.06 -11.85 11.00
N SER A 207 23.25 -12.83 11.89
CA SER A 207 24.57 -13.44 12.14
C SER A 207 25.11 -14.21 10.92
N ILE A 208 24.24 -14.83 10.12
CA ILE A 208 24.65 -15.43 8.84
C ILE A 208 25.16 -14.35 7.89
N ILE A 209 24.45 -13.21 7.80
CA ILE A 209 24.87 -12.08 6.96
C ILE A 209 26.23 -11.54 7.42
N GLU A 210 26.41 -11.35 8.73
CA GLU A 210 27.68 -10.88 9.32
C GLU A 210 28.86 -11.79 8.97
N ALA A 211 28.67 -13.11 9.07
CA ALA A 211 29.69 -14.09 8.74
C ALA A 211 30.06 -14.09 7.25
N VAL A 212 29.12 -13.77 6.36
CA VAL A 212 29.37 -13.69 4.91
C VAL A 212 30.01 -12.36 4.55
N ASN A 213 29.50 -11.25 5.08
CA ASN A 213 30.03 -9.91 4.82
C ASN A 213 29.66 -8.94 5.96
N VAL A 214 30.68 -8.59 6.76
CA VAL A 214 30.51 -7.67 7.91
C VAL A 214 30.14 -6.25 7.49
N GLN A 215 30.58 -5.77 6.32
CA GLN A 215 30.25 -4.42 5.85
C GLN A 215 28.77 -4.31 5.48
N CYS A 216 28.25 -5.32 4.77
CA CYS A 216 26.83 -5.43 4.44
C CYS A 216 25.96 -5.58 5.68
N TYR A 217 26.40 -6.38 6.66
CA TYR A 217 25.75 -6.46 7.97
C TYR A 217 25.67 -5.10 8.65
N ASN A 218 26.79 -4.39 8.74
CA ASN A 218 26.84 -3.06 9.36
C ASN A 218 25.92 -2.09 8.63
N TRP A 219 25.93 -2.10 7.30
CA TRP A 219 25.03 -1.27 6.49
C TRP A 219 23.55 -1.56 6.82
N LEU A 220 23.14 -2.83 6.86
CA LEU A 220 21.78 -3.21 7.23
C LEU A 220 21.38 -2.82 8.67
N GLN A 221 22.35 -2.78 9.60
CA GLN A 221 22.13 -2.29 10.96
C GLN A 221 21.86 -0.78 10.97
N TYR A 222 22.61 -0.01 10.19
CA TYR A 222 22.46 1.44 10.09
C TYR A 222 21.21 1.88 9.32
N THR A 223 20.74 1.10 8.34
CA THR A 223 19.53 1.38 7.53
C THR A 223 18.23 1.06 8.28
N GLY A 224 18.12 1.49 9.55
CA GLY A 224 16.91 1.35 10.35
C GLY A 224 16.50 -0.10 10.59
N CYS A 225 17.32 -0.87 11.31
CA CYS A 225 17.15 -2.32 11.51
C CYS A 225 15.80 -2.77 12.11
N LEU A 226 14.99 -1.85 12.64
CA LEU A 226 13.66 -2.12 13.16
C LEU A 226 12.52 -1.73 12.20
N ASN A 227 12.80 -1.07 11.07
CA ASN A 227 11.76 -0.56 10.18
C ASN A 227 11.33 -1.57 9.10
N TRP A 228 12.15 -2.57 8.80
CA TRP A 228 11.87 -3.55 7.73
C TRP A 228 11.50 -4.97 8.19
N PRO A 229 12.02 -5.55 9.30
CA PRO A 229 11.79 -6.97 9.58
C PRO A 229 10.44 -7.23 10.24
N LEU A 230 9.75 -8.30 9.84
CA LEU A 230 8.37 -8.56 10.26
C LEU A 230 8.17 -8.60 11.78
N PHE A 231 9.13 -9.12 12.56
CA PHE A 231 9.00 -9.23 14.01
C PHE A 231 8.80 -7.88 14.74
N SER A 232 9.25 -6.78 14.14
CA SER A 232 9.08 -5.44 14.71
C SER A 232 7.81 -4.74 14.24
N MET A 233 7.04 -5.36 13.34
CA MET A 233 5.72 -4.84 12.96
C MET A 233 4.78 -4.92 14.17
N PRO A 234 4.04 -3.85 14.51
CA PRO A 234 3.12 -3.88 15.63
C PRO A 234 2.02 -4.93 15.48
N GLU A 235 1.71 -5.65 16.55
CA GLU A 235 0.72 -6.75 16.51
C GLU A 235 -0.69 -6.29 16.14
N TRP A 236 -1.04 -5.02 16.36
CA TRP A 236 -2.34 -4.45 16.01
C TRP A 236 -2.52 -4.26 14.50
N VAL A 237 -1.44 -4.28 13.71
CA VAL A 237 -1.51 -4.17 12.24
C VAL A 237 -2.16 -5.40 11.63
N LYS A 238 -1.97 -6.58 12.25
CA LYS A 238 -2.49 -7.88 11.79
C LYS A 238 -2.13 -8.21 10.33
N SER A 239 -0.94 -7.80 9.88
CA SER A 239 -0.40 -8.05 8.54
C SER A 239 0.95 -8.77 8.59
N THR A 240 1.28 -9.47 7.51
CA THR A 240 2.59 -10.08 7.26
C THR A 240 3.29 -9.46 6.04
N GLU A 241 2.72 -8.37 5.49
CA GLU A 241 3.25 -7.71 4.31
C GLU A 241 4.55 -6.96 4.60
N ILE A 242 5.60 -7.35 3.89
CA ILE A 242 6.93 -6.72 3.99
C ILE A 242 7.37 -6.11 2.65
N THR A 243 6.51 -6.15 1.64
CA THR A 243 6.75 -5.58 0.30
C THR A 243 5.54 -4.81 -0.17
N LYS A 244 5.75 -3.89 -1.12
CA LYS A 244 4.68 -3.08 -1.72
C LYS A 244 3.81 -3.82 -2.75
N SER A 245 3.60 -5.12 -2.55
CA SER A 245 2.83 -5.97 -3.48
C SER A 245 1.39 -5.51 -3.71
N ALA A 246 0.79 -4.85 -2.72
CA ALA A 246 -0.56 -4.30 -2.82
C ALA A 246 -0.63 -3.17 -3.86
N THR A 247 0.33 -2.24 -3.84
CA THR A 247 0.39 -1.13 -4.80
C THR A 247 0.81 -1.64 -6.18
N GLU A 248 1.73 -2.59 -6.27
CA GLU A 248 2.11 -3.23 -7.54
C GLU A 248 0.92 -3.90 -8.24
N GLN A 249 0.11 -4.68 -7.50
CA GLN A 249 -1.09 -5.33 -8.05
C GLN A 249 -2.08 -4.29 -8.59
N LEU A 250 -2.26 -3.18 -7.86
CA LEU A 250 -3.13 -2.09 -8.27
C LEU A 250 -2.58 -1.36 -9.49
N ARG A 251 -1.30 -0.98 -9.48
CA ARG A 251 -0.60 -0.31 -10.58
C ARG A 251 -0.78 -1.08 -11.88
N ILE A 252 -0.54 -2.40 -11.87
CA ILE A 252 -0.76 -3.27 -13.05
C ILE A 252 -2.19 -3.14 -13.58
N SER A 253 -3.19 -3.08 -12.71
CA SER A 253 -4.59 -2.93 -13.11
C SER A 253 -4.89 -1.54 -13.70
N LEU A 254 -4.20 -0.50 -13.22
CA LEU A 254 -4.39 0.90 -13.61
C LEU A 254 -3.55 1.33 -14.82
N MET A 255 -2.50 0.59 -15.20
CA MET A 255 -1.62 0.91 -16.34
C MET A 255 -2.39 1.16 -17.64
N ARG A 256 -3.54 0.51 -17.82
CA ARG A 256 -4.41 0.71 -19.00
C ARG A 256 -5.06 2.09 -19.08
N TYR A 257 -4.99 2.90 -18.02
CA TYR A 257 -5.59 4.25 -17.96
C TYR A 257 -4.55 5.37 -18.01
N VAL A 258 -3.26 5.03 -17.99
CA VAL A 258 -2.14 5.99 -17.95
C VAL A 258 -2.14 6.92 -19.17
N HIS A 259 -2.54 6.43 -20.35
CA HIS A 259 -2.59 7.20 -21.59
C HIS A 259 -3.78 8.17 -21.70
N LEU A 260 -4.75 8.10 -20.79
CA LEU A 260 -5.90 9.00 -20.80
C LEU A 260 -5.48 10.41 -20.37
N ASN A 261 -6.31 11.42 -20.67
CA ASN A 261 -6.11 12.72 -20.04
C ASN A 261 -6.40 12.63 -18.53
N VAL A 262 -5.99 13.64 -17.75
CA VAL A 262 -6.12 13.63 -16.28
C VAL A 262 -7.57 13.35 -15.87
N ALA A 263 -8.55 14.11 -16.33
CA ALA A 263 -9.95 13.93 -15.93
C ALA A 263 -10.52 12.53 -16.26
N GLN A 264 -10.20 12.02 -17.45
CA GLN A 264 -10.60 10.67 -17.89
C GLN A 264 -9.92 9.58 -17.04
N ARG A 265 -8.63 9.75 -16.73
CA ARG A 265 -7.87 8.84 -15.87
C ARG A 265 -8.48 8.78 -14.47
N TYR A 266 -8.77 9.92 -13.86
CA TYR A 266 -9.44 9.99 -12.54
C TYR A 266 -10.80 9.29 -12.54
N THR A 267 -11.61 9.55 -13.57
CA THR A 267 -12.92 8.89 -13.74
C THR A 267 -12.76 7.37 -13.88
N ALA A 268 -11.82 6.91 -14.71
CA ALA A 268 -11.57 5.49 -14.94
C ALA A 268 -11.04 4.76 -13.69
N ILE A 269 -10.08 5.37 -12.98
CA ILE A 269 -9.55 4.86 -11.72
C ILE A 269 -10.68 4.74 -10.69
N THR A 270 -11.49 5.78 -10.53
CA THR A 270 -12.60 5.80 -9.58
C THR A 270 -13.62 4.70 -9.86
N ARG A 271 -13.99 4.51 -11.13
CA ARG A 271 -14.88 3.43 -11.56
C ARG A 271 -14.28 2.06 -11.22
N LYS A 272 -12.98 1.88 -11.50
CA LYS A 272 -12.30 0.63 -11.19
C LYS A 272 -12.29 0.33 -9.69
N ILE A 273 -12.05 1.34 -8.85
CA ILE A 273 -12.10 1.21 -7.40
C ILE A 273 -13.51 0.85 -6.94
N ALA A 274 -14.54 1.49 -7.49
CA ALA A 274 -15.93 1.20 -7.14
C ALA A 274 -16.36 -0.22 -7.55
N GLU A 275 -15.93 -0.69 -8.73
CA GLU A 275 -16.11 -2.08 -9.16
C GLU A 275 -15.46 -3.06 -8.18
N LEU A 276 -14.19 -2.82 -7.82
CA LEU A 276 -13.47 -3.65 -6.83
C LEU A 276 -14.21 -3.69 -5.49
N PHE A 277 -14.66 -2.54 -5.00
CA PHE A 277 -15.40 -2.44 -3.75
C PHE A 277 -16.74 -3.19 -3.81
N GLN A 278 -17.50 -3.04 -4.89
CA GLN A 278 -18.78 -3.71 -5.05
C GLN A 278 -18.63 -5.22 -5.21
N THR A 279 -17.68 -5.69 -6.02
CA THR A 279 -17.43 -7.13 -6.18
C THR A 279 -17.12 -7.79 -4.85
N ARG A 280 -16.32 -7.14 -4.00
CA ARG A 280 -15.98 -7.65 -2.66
C ARG A 280 -17.13 -7.61 -1.70
N TYR A 281 -17.90 -6.51 -1.71
CA TYR A 281 -19.10 -6.41 -0.92
C TYR A 281 -20.04 -7.58 -1.22
N LEU A 282 -20.26 -7.89 -2.50
CA LEU A 282 -21.09 -9.03 -2.93
C LEU A 282 -20.48 -10.39 -2.56
N ALA A 283 -19.17 -10.58 -2.74
CA ALA A 283 -18.50 -11.83 -2.35
C ALA A 283 -18.63 -12.11 -0.85
N GLY A 284 -18.55 -11.08 0.00
CA GLY A 284 -18.71 -11.22 1.45
C GLY A 284 -20.09 -11.75 1.87
N TRP A 285 -21.15 -11.53 1.07
CA TRP A 285 -22.47 -12.10 1.33
C TRP A 285 -22.53 -13.62 1.15
N GLU A 286 -21.55 -14.22 0.48
CA GLU A 286 -21.49 -15.67 0.29
C GLU A 286 -20.79 -16.36 1.48
N TRP A 287 -20.10 -15.61 2.35
CA TRP A 287 -19.29 -16.13 3.44
C TRP A 287 -20.05 -16.29 4.77
N VAL A 288 -21.36 -16.55 4.71
CA VAL A 288 -22.27 -16.52 5.87
C VAL A 288 -22.00 -17.64 6.89
N TYR A 289 -21.43 -18.76 6.43
CA TYR A 289 -21.31 -19.98 7.22
C TYR A 289 -19.99 -20.13 7.95
N ASP A 290 -19.07 -19.18 7.78
CA ASP A 290 -17.70 -19.31 8.22
C ASP A 290 -17.24 -18.07 9.00
N PRO A 291 -16.71 -18.21 10.23
CA PRO A 291 -16.18 -17.07 10.98
C PRO A 291 -14.89 -16.47 10.39
N ILE A 292 -14.25 -17.16 9.44
CA ILE A 292 -13.00 -16.71 8.81
C ILE A 292 -13.16 -16.48 7.31
N THR A 293 -12.30 -15.64 6.74
CA THR A 293 -12.29 -15.39 5.30
C THR A 293 -11.72 -16.59 4.53
N PRO A 294 -12.10 -16.76 3.25
CA PRO A 294 -11.54 -17.81 2.40
C PRO A 294 -10.00 -17.86 2.38
N ALA A 295 -9.33 -16.71 2.33
CA ALA A 295 -7.87 -16.63 2.33
C ALA A 295 -7.28 -17.17 3.65
N VAL A 296 -7.84 -16.78 4.79
CA VAL A 296 -7.43 -17.30 6.11
C VAL A 296 -7.67 -18.81 6.19
N ARG A 297 -8.80 -19.30 5.68
CA ARG A 297 -9.09 -20.74 5.63
C ARG A 297 -8.06 -21.49 4.78
N GLN A 298 -7.71 -20.97 3.61
CA GLN A 298 -6.68 -21.56 2.76
C GLN A 298 -5.32 -21.59 3.45
N GLN A 299 -4.95 -20.51 4.16
CA GLN A 299 -3.70 -20.47 4.92
C GLN A 299 -3.68 -21.50 6.05
N ILE A 300 -4.78 -21.65 6.79
CA ILE A 300 -4.88 -22.67 7.86
C ILE A 300 -4.73 -24.08 7.27
N ILE A 301 -5.42 -24.37 6.17
CA ILE A 301 -5.34 -25.67 5.49
C ILE A 301 -3.91 -25.93 5.01
N HIS A 302 -3.28 -24.93 4.39
CA HIS A 302 -1.90 -25.04 3.93
C HIS A 302 -0.94 -25.32 5.09
N ASN A 303 -1.05 -24.56 6.19
CA ASN A 303 -0.23 -24.76 7.38
C ASN A 303 -0.46 -26.15 8.00
N LEU A 304 -1.71 -26.65 7.98
CA LEU A 304 -2.03 -27.99 8.46
C LEU A 304 -1.29 -29.05 7.62
N PHE A 305 -1.36 -28.97 6.29
CA PHE A 305 -0.63 -29.88 5.41
C PHE A 305 0.90 -29.81 5.59
N GLU A 306 1.46 -28.61 5.75
CA GLU A 306 2.88 -28.47 6.06
C GLU A 306 3.25 -29.08 7.43
N SER A 307 2.32 -29.02 8.38
CA SER A 307 2.48 -29.59 9.72
C SER A 307 2.31 -31.10 9.80
N GLU A 308 1.64 -31.76 8.83
CA GLU A 308 1.44 -33.22 8.83
C GLU A 308 2.76 -34.01 8.75
N GLY A 309 3.87 -33.37 8.36
CA GLY A 309 5.21 -33.93 8.47
C GLY A 309 5.82 -33.90 9.86
N TRP A 310 5.20 -33.19 10.81
CA TRP A 310 5.71 -32.89 12.14
C TRP A 310 4.83 -33.50 13.24
N THR A 311 5.42 -34.28 14.13
CA THR A 311 4.76 -34.78 15.35
C THR A 311 5.29 -34.03 16.56
N ALA A 312 4.40 -33.53 17.40
CA ALA A 312 4.74 -32.95 18.70
C ALA A 312 4.36 -33.94 19.80
N ASP A 313 5.35 -34.59 20.41
CA ASP A 313 5.13 -35.45 21.57
C ASP A 313 5.19 -34.59 22.84
N VAL A 314 4.03 -34.43 23.48
CA VAL A 314 3.91 -33.80 24.80
C VAL A 314 3.80 -34.91 25.83
N THR A 315 4.91 -35.27 26.47
CA THR A 315 4.87 -36.21 27.59
C THR A 315 4.34 -35.50 28.84
N LEU A 316 3.35 -36.10 29.50
CA LEU A 316 2.64 -35.58 30.70
C LEU A 316 3.55 -35.19 31.89
N HIS A 317 4.86 -35.44 31.81
CA HIS A 317 5.84 -35.19 32.87
C HIS A 317 7.07 -34.37 32.42
N SER A 318 7.09 -33.85 31.20
CA SER A 318 8.16 -32.94 30.72
C SER A 318 7.58 -31.59 30.31
N PRO A 319 8.16 -30.45 30.77
CA PRO A 319 7.74 -29.12 30.33
C PRO A 319 8.22 -28.79 28.89
N LEU A 320 8.99 -29.68 28.26
CA LEU A 320 9.51 -29.51 26.90
C LEU A 320 8.75 -30.43 25.95
N ALA A 321 8.08 -29.83 24.96
CA ALA A 321 7.49 -30.55 23.83
C ALA A 321 8.61 -30.93 22.86
N VAL A 322 8.66 -32.20 22.45
CA VAL A 322 9.61 -32.69 21.46
C VAL A 322 8.94 -32.65 20.10
N VAL A 323 9.53 -31.91 19.15
CA VAL A 323 8.98 -31.77 17.80
C VAL A 323 9.85 -32.58 16.84
N SER A 324 9.26 -33.59 16.20
CA SER A 324 9.98 -34.46 15.27
C SER A 324 9.41 -34.37 13.86
N ARG A 325 10.26 -34.46 12.82
CA ARG A 325 9.82 -34.50 11.41
C ARG A 325 10.26 -35.82 10.79
N HIS A 326 9.33 -36.62 10.30
CA HIS A 326 9.61 -37.95 9.69
C HIS A 326 10.55 -38.84 10.53
N GLY A 327 10.43 -38.81 11.86
CA GLY A 327 11.25 -39.62 12.77
C GLY A 327 12.62 -39.03 13.14
N LEU A 328 12.95 -37.82 12.69
CA LEU A 328 14.11 -37.04 13.16
C LEU A 328 13.67 -36.04 14.22
N VAL A 329 14.25 -36.16 15.42
CA VAL A 329 13.96 -35.31 16.59
C VAL A 329 14.84 -34.06 16.55
N TYR A 330 14.24 -32.88 16.78
CA TYR A 330 14.94 -31.58 16.84
C TYR A 330 14.83 -30.93 18.21
#